data_AF-A0A059WJG0-F1
#
_entry.id   AF-A0A059WJG0-F1
#
_cell.length_a   1.000
_cell.length_b   1.000
_cell.length_c   1.000
_cell.angle_alpha   90.00
_cell.angle_beta   90.00
_cell.angle_gamma   90.00
#
_symmetry.space_group_name_H-M   'P 1'
#
loop_
_entity.id
_entity.type
_entity.pdbx_description
1 polymer ?
#
loop_
_entity_poly.entity_id
_entity_poly.type
_entity_poly.pdbx_seq_one_letter_code
_entity_poly.pdbx_strand_id
1 'polypeptide(L)'
;MLSIPALDTFGRDLRYAVRVLRKSPGFTITAITTLAVALALNIAVFSIVDAVLLRPLPYPQSNDLALVQTTVEGNGTIEAQTSQHGVTWETVRDHATSVDRAVFSSWTTGANLVAGNRATYAEQQRVGAGFFGVLGVQPLQGREFTADEDRRGGPQAVILSFNLWRTAFQADPSVIGSAVTLRGEPYTVVGVMPDGFQSGTDADLWTPLRPTTDG
;
A
#
# COMPACT_ATOMS: atom_id res chain seq x y z
N MET A 1 -23.24 3.82 -54.52
CA MET A 1 -24.20 2.99 -53.75
C MET A 1 -23.76 1.54 -53.85
N LEU A 2 -22.92 1.07 -52.91
CA LEU A 2 -22.58 -0.34 -52.78
C LEU A 2 -23.19 -0.84 -51.47
N SER A 3 -24.40 -1.40 -51.54
CA SER A 3 -24.94 -2.19 -50.43
C SER A 3 -24.11 -3.46 -50.37
N ILE A 4 -23.31 -3.63 -49.32
CA ILE A 4 -22.50 -4.82 -49.12
C ILE A 4 -23.48 -5.97 -48.80
N PRO A 5 -23.73 -6.93 -49.70
CA PRO A 5 -24.76 -7.96 -49.49
C PRO A 5 -24.52 -8.82 -48.26
N ALA A 6 -23.27 -8.88 -47.78
CA ALA A 6 -22.89 -9.52 -46.52
C ALA A 6 -23.47 -8.78 -45.28
N LEU A 7 -23.54 -7.45 -45.28
CA LEU A 7 -24.12 -6.66 -44.18
C LEU A 7 -25.64 -6.81 -44.13
N ASP A 8 -26.30 -6.83 -45.29
CA ASP A 8 -27.76 -7.04 -45.37
C ASP A 8 -28.14 -8.46 -44.92
N THR A 9 -27.30 -9.45 -45.25
CA THR A 9 -27.47 -10.84 -44.82
C THR A 9 -27.23 -10.98 -43.31
N PHE A 10 -26.14 -10.41 -42.79
CA PHE A 10 -25.84 -10.41 -41.34
C PHE A 10 -26.95 -9.74 -40.51
N GLY A 11 -27.48 -8.60 -40.97
CA GLY A 11 -28.57 -7.91 -40.28
C GLY A 11 -29.89 -8.71 -40.28
N ARG A 12 -30.18 -9.43 -41.37
CA ARG A 12 -31.34 -10.32 -41.46
C ARG A 12 -31.19 -11.53 -40.53
N ASP A 13 -29.99 -12.13 -40.50
CA ASP A 13 -29.69 -13.28 -39.66
C ASP A 13 -29.70 -12.92 -38.17
N LEU A 14 -29.19 -11.74 -37.80
CA LEU A 14 -29.25 -11.22 -36.42
C LEU A 14 -30.71 -11.00 -35.96
N ARG A 15 -31.55 -10.37 -36.81
CA ARG A 15 -32.99 -10.21 -36.49
C ARG A 15 -33.70 -11.55 -36.36
N TYR A 16 -33.37 -12.51 -37.22
CA TYR A 16 -33.94 -13.85 -37.15
C TYR A 16 -33.53 -14.56 -35.86
N ALA A 17 -32.24 -14.54 -35.50
CA ALA A 17 -31.72 -15.09 -34.25
C ALA A 17 -32.40 -14.47 -33.01
N VAL A 18 -32.51 -13.14 -32.94
CA VAL A 18 -33.22 -12.46 -31.84
C VAL A 18 -34.70 -12.88 -31.76
N ARG A 19 -35.37 -13.05 -32.91
CA ARG A 19 -36.76 -13.51 -32.95
C ARG A 19 -36.90 -14.96 -32.46
N VAL A 20 -35.93 -15.82 -32.77
CA VAL A 20 -35.89 -17.21 -32.29
C VAL A 20 -35.63 -17.25 -30.78
N LEU A 21 -34.66 -16.47 -30.27
CA LEU A 21 -34.37 -16.37 -28.84
C LEU A 21 -35.57 -15.87 -28.02
N ARG A 22 -36.34 -14.91 -28.55
CA ARG A 22 -37.59 -14.43 -27.93
C ARG A 22 -38.72 -15.48 -27.91
N LYS A 23 -38.70 -16.48 -28.80
CA LYS A 23 -39.72 -17.54 -28.84
C LYS A 23 -39.47 -18.64 -27.79
N SER A 24 -38.24 -18.80 -27.31
CA SER A 24 -37.85 -19.79 -26.29
C SER A 24 -37.19 -19.10 -25.08
N PRO A 25 -37.96 -18.31 -24.30
CA PRO A 25 -37.40 -17.46 -23.25
C PRO A 25 -36.70 -18.27 -22.13
N GLY A 26 -37.22 -19.44 -21.75
CA GLY A 26 -36.61 -20.26 -20.70
C GLY A 26 -35.19 -20.74 -21.04
N PHE A 27 -35.01 -21.31 -22.23
CA PHE A 27 -33.69 -21.76 -22.72
C PHE A 27 -32.73 -20.59 -22.94
N THR A 28 -33.22 -19.48 -23.48
CA THR A 28 -32.42 -18.28 -23.71
C THR A 28 -31.93 -17.68 -22.39
N ILE A 29 -32.79 -17.59 -21.38
CA ILE A 29 -32.43 -17.06 -20.06
C ILE A 29 -31.37 -17.95 -19.41
N THR A 30 -31.53 -19.27 -19.43
CA THR A 30 -30.53 -20.17 -18.84
C THR A 30 -29.20 -20.09 -19.55
N ALA A 31 -29.19 -20.11 -20.90
CA ALA A 31 -27.97 -19.99 -21.69
C ALA A 31 -27.24 -18.64 -21.45
N ILE A 32 -27.97 -17.52 -21.44
CA ILE A 32 -27.40 -16.19 -21.16
C ILE A 32 -26.86 -16.14 -19.73
N THR A 33 -27.60 -16.67 -18.75
CA THR A 33 -27.15 -16.67 -17.35
C THR A 33 -25.90 -17.49 -17.17
N THR A 34 -25.82 -18.69 -17.75
CA THR A 34 -24.63 -19.53 -17.71
C THR A 34 -23.43 -18.83 -18.35
N LEU A 35 -23.61 -18.21 -19.52
CA LEU A 35 -22.56 -17.47 -20.20
C LEU A 35 -22.11 -16.24 -19.38
N ALA A 36 -23.06 -15.48 -18.83
CA ALA A 36 -22.78 -14.32 -18.00
C ALA A 36 -21.99 -14.69 -16.75
N VAL A 37 -22.37 -15.78 -16.06
CA VAL A 37 -21.65 -16.29 -14.88
C VAL A 37 -20.23 -16.71 -15.27
N ALA A 38 -20.05 -17.44 -16.37
CA ALA A 38 -18.73 -17.86 -16.82
C ALA A 38 -17.83 -16.67 -17.18
N LEU A 39 -18.37 -15.65 -17.86
CA LEU A 39 -17.63 -14.44 -18.21
C LEU A 39 -17.28 -13.63 -16.94
N ALA A 40 -18.25 -13.44 -16.04
CA ALA A 40 -18.03 -12.72 -14.79
C ALA A 40 -16.95 -13.38 -13.92
N LEU A 41 -16.93 -14.71 -13.85
CA LEU A 41 -15.91 -15.44 -13.11
C LEU A 41 -14.51 -15.20 -13.68
N ASN A 42 -14.34 -15.26 -15.00
CA ASN A 42 -13.05 -15.02 -15.63
C ASN A 42 -12.58 -13.57 -15.46
N ILE A 43 -13.49 -12.60 -15.63
CA ILE A 43 -13.19 -11.17 -15.42
C ILE A 43 -12.81 -10.90 -13.96
N ALA A 44 -13.52 -11.50 -13.00
CA ALA A 44 -13.24 -11.33 -11.58
C ALA A 44 -11.84 -11.85 -11.20
N VAL A 45 -11.48 -13.04 -11.69
CA VAL A 45 -10.14 -13.61 -11.46
C VAL A 45 -9.06 -12.70 -12.06
N PHE A 46 -9.23 -12.26 -13.30
CA PHE A 46 -8.25 -11.36 -13.93
C PHE A 46 -8.18 -10.01 -13.23
N SER A 47 -9.30 -9.45 -12.78
CA SER A 47 -9.32 -8.18 -12.04
C SER A 47 -8.58 -8.28 -10.71
N ILE A 48 -8.66 -9.42 -10.02
CA ILE A 48 -7.90 -9.65 -8.78
C ILE A 48 -6.40 -9.79 -9.11
N VAL A 49 -6.06 -10.56 -10.15
CA VAL A 49 -4.67 -10.71 -10.61
C VAL A 49 -4.07 -9.37 -11.00
N ASP A 50 -4.79 -8.55 -11.76
CA ASP A 50 -4.33 -7.23 -12.15
C ASP A 50 -4.12 -6.32 -10.93
N ALA A 51 -5.09 -6.28 -10.02
CA ALA A 51 -5.03 -5.45 -8.82
C ALA A 51 -3.93 -5.87 -7.83
N VAL A 52 -3.60 -7.17 -7.75
CA VAL A 52 -2.65 -7.72 -6.77
C VAL A 52 -1.25 -7.92 -7.34
N LEU A 53 -1.13 -8.35 -8.60
CA LEU A 53 0.14 -8.79 -9.18
C LEU A 53 0.70 -7.86 -10.26
N LEU A 54 -0.14 -7.14 -11.00
CA LEU A 54 0.29 -6.43 -12.22
C LEU A 54 0.23 -4.90 -12.11
N ARG A 55 -0.57 -4.35 -11.19
CA ARG A 55 -0.66 -2.91 -11.02
C ARG A 55 0.69 -2.38 -10.50
N PRO A 56 1.34 -1.45 -11.23
CA PRO A 56 2.60 -0.90 -10.78
C PRO A 56 2.40 -0.24 -9.41
N LEU A 57 3.41 -0.35 -8.56
CA LEU A 57 3.38 0.26 -7.24
C LEU A 57 2.99 1.74 -7.36
N PRO A 58 2.11 2.27 -6.49
CA PRO A 58 1.56 3.62 -6.58
C PRO A 58 2.57 4.69 -6.14
N TYR A 59 3.83 4.57 -6.59
CA TYR A 59 4.92 5.49 -6.29
C TYR A 59 5.42 6.15 -7.59
N PRO A 60 5.78 7.45 -7.55
CA PRO A 60 6.18 8.20 -8.74
C PRO A 60 7.32 7.56 -9.54
N GLN A 61 8.26 6.87 -8.86
CA GLN A 61 9.44 6.23 -9.45
C GLN A 61 9.50 4.73 -9.13
N SER A 62 8.39 4.01 -9.31
CA SER A 62 8.29 2.59 -8.97
C SER A 62 9.31 1.67 -9.65
N ASN A 63 9.83 2.05 -10.83
CA ASN A 63 10.87 1.28 -11.54
C ASN A 63 12.29 1.44 -10.95
N ASP A 64 12.53 2.47 -10.14
CA ASP A 64 13.84 2.75 -9.55
C ASP A 64 13.95 2.18 -8.12
N LEU A 65 12.89 1.53 -7.62
CA LEU A 65 12.84 0.92 -6.31
C LEU A 65 13.33 -0.53 -6.35
N ALA A 66 14.28 -0.85 -5.47
CA ALA A 66 14.77 -2.21 -5.28
C ALA A 66 14.66 -2.61 -3.80
N LEU A 67 14.29 -3.87 -3.55
CA LEU A 67 14.28 -4.44 -2.20
C LEU A 67 15.55 -5.26 -1.99
N VAL A 68 16.27 -4.99 -0.90
CA VAL A 68 17.43 -5.81 -0.52
C VAL A 68 16.93 -7.07 0.17
N GLN A 69 17.22 -8.23 -0.44
CA GLN A 69 16.89 -9.54 0.11
C GLN A 69 18.18 -10.33 0.34
N THR A 70 18.27 -11.01 1.47
CA THR A 70 19.34 -11.96 1.75
C THR A 70 18.84 -13.34 1.38
N THR A 71 19.50 -13.99 0.41
CA THR A 71 19.21 -15.38 0.07
C THR A 71 20.13 -16.28 0.88
N VAL A 72 19.55 -17.14 1.72
CA VAL A 72 20.29 -18.19 2.41
C VAL A 72 20.07 -19.49 1.64
N GLU A 73 21.13 -20.00 1.02
CA GLU A 73 21.11 -21.30 0.38
C GLU A 73 21.60 -22.37 1.36
N GLY A 74 20.70 -23.26 1.77
CA GLY A 74 21.01 -24.36 2.69
C GLY A 74 20.07 -25.55 2.49
N ASN A 75 20.61 -26.76 2.53
CA ASN A 75 19.87 -28.03 2.38
C ASN A 75 18.99 -28.16 1.12
N GLY A 76 19.39 -27.56 -0.01
CA GLY A 76 18.64 -27.64 -1.27
C GLY A 76 17.37 -26.76 -1.31
N THR A 77 17.18 -25.92 -0.30
CA THR A 77 16.15 -24.87 -0.23
C THR A 77 16.78 -23.51 -0.36
N ILE A 78 16.20 -22.67 -1.23
CA ILE A 78 16.51 -21.25 -1.36
C ILE A 78 15.45 -20.51 -0.55
N GLU A 79 15.84 -19.95 0.59
CA GLU A 79 14.94 -19.12 1.40
C GLU A 79 15.34 -17.65 1.25
N ALA A 80 14.43 -16.85 0.72
CA ALA A 80 14.61 -15.40 0.64
C ALA A 80 14.23 -14.79 1.99
N GLN A 81 15.23 -14.37 2.76
CA GLN A 81 15.03 -13.65 4.01
C GLN A 81 15.09 -12.15 3.72
N THR A 82 13.95 -11.49 3.89
CA THR A 82 13.84 -10.02 3.88
C THR A 82 14.16 -9.41 5.24
N SER A 83 14.25 -10.23 6.29
CA SER A 83 14.66 -9.77 7.62
C SER A 83 16.15 -9.44 7.61
N GLN A 84 16.49 -8.22 8.01
CA GLN A 84 17.85 -7.74 8.13
C GLN A 84 18.15 -7.38 9.57
N HIS A 85 19.34 -7.75 10.06
CA HIS A 85 19.78 -7.34 11.38
C HIS A 85 20.09 -5.83 11.40
N GLY A 86 19.91 -5.19 12.56
CA GLY A 86 20.20 -3.77 12.72
C GLY A 86 21.63 -3.39 12.31
N VAL A 87 22.61 -4.27 12.56
CA VAL A 87 24.01 -4.09 12.16
C VAL A 87 24.21 -4.04 10.64
N THR A 88 23.45 -4.85 9.89
CA THR A 88 23.50 -4.86 8.42
C THR A 88 22.92 -3.55 7.89
N TRP A 89 21.79 -3.11 8.44
CA TRP A 89 21.19 -1.83 8.09
C TRP A 89 22.14 -0.65 8.39
N GLU A 90 22.76 -0.60 9.56
CA GLU A 90 23.72 0.46 9.90
C GLU A 90 24.90 0.48 8.93
N THR A 91 25.42 -0.69 8.55
CA THR A 91 26.51 -0.78 7.57
C THR A 91 26.09 -0.22 6.20
N VAL A 92 24.90 -0.59 5.71
CA VAL A 92 24.34 -0.06 4.45
C VAL A 92 24.09 1.44 4.55
N ARG A 93 23.51 1.90 5.65
CA ARG A 93 23.26 3.32 5.94
C ARG A 93 24.56 4.13 6.02
N ASP A 94 25.67 3.55 6.45
CA ASP A 94 26.88 4.33 6.62
C ASP A 94 27.77 4.30 5.35
N HIS A 95 27.66 3.25 4.52
CA HIS A 95 28.57 3.04 3.37
C HIS A 95 27.91 3.19 1.98
N ALA A 96 26.62 2.92 1.82
CA ALA A 96 25.97 2.93 0.49
C ALA A 96 25.50 4.33 0.07
N THR A 97 26.41 5.29 -0.10
CA THR A 97 26.09 6.71 -0.31
C THR A 97 25.64 7.05 -1.74
N SER A 98 25.78 6.12 -2.68
CA SER A 98 25.42 6.31 -4.08
C SER A 98 23.94 6.08 -4.38
N VAL A 99 23.16 5.61 -3.41
CA VAL A 99 21.73 5.31 -3.55
C VAL A 99 20.97 5.87 -2.36
N ASP A 100 19.75 6.35 -2.63
CA ASP A 100 18.80 6.62 -1.56
C ASP A 100 18.37 5.28 -0.95
N ARG A 101 18.31 5.24 0.38
CA ARG A 101 18.16 4.00 1.14
C ARG A 101 17.21 4.23 2.30
N ALA A 102 16.36 3.25 2.53
CA ALA A 102 15.44 3.25 3.65
C ALA A 102 15.27 1.84 4.18
N VAL A 103 14.72 1.75 5.38
CA VAL A 103 14.36 0.51 6.04
C VAL A 103 12.94 0.63 6.57
N PHE A 104 12.20 -0.46 6.60
CA PHE A 104 10.84 -0.49 7.10
C PHE A 104 10.53 -1.85 7.72
N SER A 105 9.55 -1.89 8.62
CA SER A 105 8.96 -3.14 9.10
C SER A 105 7.94 -3.66 8.08
N SER A 106 8.03 -4.95 7.74
CA SER A 106 7.13 -5.61 6.80
C SER A 106 5.73 -5.87 7.38
N TRP A 107 5.50 -5.51 8.64
CA TRP A 107 4.24 -5.65 9.34
C TRP A 107 3.93 -4.39 10.14
N THR A 108 2.66 -4.24 10.48
CA THR A 108 2.18 -3.27 11.46
C THR A 108 2.02 -3.94 12.82
N THR A 109 1.93 -3.13 13.86
CA THR A 109 1.53 -3.61 15.18
C THR A 109 0.51 -2.66 15.74
N GLY A 110 -0.66 -3.18 16.11
CA GLY A 110 -1.68 -2.36 16.73
C GLY A 110 -1.21 -1.69 18.01
N ALA A 111 -1.64 -0.45 18.18
CA ALA A 111 -1.27 0.40 19.29
C ALA A 111 -2.46 1.27 19.71
N ASN A 112 -2.60 1.47 21.02
CA ASN A 112 -3.53 2.45 21.54
C ASN A 112 -2.92 3.83 21.40
N LEU A 113 -3.59 4.67 20.62
CA LEU A 113 -3.27 6.08 20.43
C LEU A 113 -4.25 6.92 21.26
N VAL A 114 -3.72 7.84 22.06
CA VAL A 114 -4.49 8.83 22.79
C VAL A 114 -4.09 10.21 22.31
N ALA A 115 -5.07 10.95 21.79
CA ALA A 115 -4.92 12.34 21.36
C ALA A 115 -5.93 13.20 22.11
N GLY A 116 -5.43 14.04 23.03
CA GLY A 116 -6.28 14.78 23.97
C GLY A 116 -7.18 13.83 24.77
N ASN A 117 -8.50 13.96 24.62
CA ASN A 117 -9.50 13.13 25.32
C ASN A 117 -10.02 11.95 24.49
N ARG A 118 -9.44 11.65 23.32
CA ARG A 118 -9.87 10.53 22.46
C ARG A 118 -8.82 9.43 22.47
N ALA A 119 -9.25 8.21 22.77
CA ALA A 119 -8.46 7.01 22.59
C ALA A 119 -8.97 6.26 21.34
N THR A 120 -8.05 5.86 20.46
CA THR A 120 -8.35 5.05 19.27
C THR A 120 -7.31 3.95 19.13
N TYR A 121 -7.71 2.84 18.53
CA TYR A 121 -6.76 1.83 18.08
C TYR A 121 -6.21 2.26 16.71
N ALA A 122 -4.91 2.10 16.52
CA ALA A 122 -4.22 2.45 15.29
C ALA A 122 -3.17 1.40 14.95
N GLU A 123 -3.02 1.09 13.67
CA GLU A 123 -1.95 0.23 13.17
C GLU A 123 -0.64 1.02 13.01
N GLN A 124 0.37 0.68 13.79
CA GLN A 124 1.68 1.32 13.76
C GLN A 124 2.63 0.56 12.84
N GLN A 125 3.23 1.25 11.87
CA GLN A 125 4.40 0.74 11.14
C GLN A 125 5.67 1.46 11.61
N ARG A 126 6.79 0.74 11.67
CA ARG A 126 8.10 1.33 11.97
C ARG A 126 8.90 1.52 10.69
N VAL A 127 9.42 2.72 10.47
CA VAL A 127 10.17 3.06 9.26
C VAL A 127 11.40 3.89 9.60
N GLY A 128 12.47 3.70 8.86
CA GLY A 128 13.68 4.49 9.00
C GLY A 128 13.51 5.91 8.46
N ALA A 129 14.44 6.79 8.83
CA ALA A 129 14.51 8.12 8.24
C ALA A 129 14.75 8.04 6.72
N GLY A 130 14.03 8.84 5.93
CA GLY A 130 14.13 8.87 4.47
C GLY A 130 13.25 7.84 3.74
N PHE A 131 12.44 7.04 4.46
CA PHE A 131 11.53 6.07 3.87
C PHE A 131 10.52 6.67 2.88
N PHE A 132 9.85 7.76 3.27
CA PHE A 132 8.89 8.43 2.41
C PHE A 132 9.59 9.11 1.24
N GLY A 133 10.79 9.69 1.48
CA GLY A 133 11.66 10.23 0.44
C GLY A 133 12.05 9.20 -0.62
N VAL A 134 12.44 7.99 -0.22
CA VAL A 134 12.73 6.87 -1.14
C VAL A 134 11.49 6.51 -1.96
N LEU A 135 10.30 6.52 -1.37
CA LEU A 135 9.04 6.31 -2.09
C LEU A 135 8.62 7.50 -2.96
N GLY A 136 9.36 8.61 -2.93
CA GLY A 136 9.06 9.82 -3.67
C GLY A 136 7.82 10.58 -3.17
N VAL A 137 7.39 10.33 -1.93
CA VAL A 137 6.20 10.97 -1.33
C VAL A 137 6.62 11.82 -0.15
N GLN A 138 6.24 13.10 -0.15
CA GLN A 138 6.48 13.99 0.98
C GLN A 138 5.22 14.12 1.84
N PRO A 139 5.36 14.35 3.16
CA PRO A 139 4.22 14.70 4.00
C PRO A 139 3.46 15.92 3.47
N LEU A 140 2.13 15.87 3.51
CA LEU A 140 1.25 16.97 3.17
C LEU A 140 1.43 18.16 4.14
N GLN A 141 1.68 17.85 5.41
CA GLN A 141 1.98 18.84 6.45
C GLN A 141 3.16 18.35 7.30
N GLY A 142 3.93 19.30 7.81
CA GLY A 142 5.09 19.02 8.67
C GLY A 142 6.30 18.53 7.86
N ARG A 143 6.96 17.50 8.36
CA ARG A 143 8.21 16.96 7.81
C ARG A 143 8.30 15.45 7.99
N GLU A 144 9.26 14.86 7.28
CA GLU A 144 9.70 13.48 7.51
C GLU A 144 10.54 13.36 8.80
N PHE A 145 10.80 12.11 9.23
CA PHE A 145 11.73 11.80 10.31
C PHE A 145 13.15 12.24 10.00
N THR A 146 13.82 12.73 11.03
CA THR A 146 15.24 13.06 11.00
C THR A 146 16.09 11.85 11.36
N ALA A 147 17.37 11.88 10.98
CA ALA A 147 18.33 10.86 11.37
C ALA A 147 18.47 10.74 12.90
N ASP A 148 18.28 11.83 13.65
CA ASP A 148 18.40 11.83 15.12
C ASP A 148 17.23 11.09 15.78
N GLU A 149 16.01 11.21 15.25
CA GLU A 149 14.81 10.50 15.72
C GLU A 149 14.86 8.99 15.46
N ASP A 150 15.57 8.59 14.40
CA ASP A 150 15.79 7.20 13.99
C ASP A 150 17.03 6.55 14.62
N ARG A 151 17.68 7.21 15.58
CA ARG A 151 18.71 6.58 16.42
C ARG A 151 18.11 5.99 17.69
N ARG A 152 18.79 5.00 18.26
CA ARG A 152 18.46 4.51 19.60
C ARG A 152 18.45 5.65 20.62
N GLY A 153 17.39 5.70 21.44
CA GLY A 153 17.20 6.76 22.42
C GLY A 153 16.87 8.15 21.83
N GLY A 154 16.66 8.24 20.52
CA GLY A 154 16.29 9.50 19.87
C GLY A 154 14.93 10.05 20.31
N PRO A 155 14.59 11.30 19.94
CA PRO A 155 13.29 11.90 20.23
C PRO A 155 12.13 11.10 19.62
N GLN A 156 11.03 10.95 20.37
CA GLN A 156 9.83 10.23 19.94
C GLN A 156 9.02 11.08 18.97
N ALA A 157 8.89 10.59 17.74
CA ALA A 157 8.20 11.26 16.65
C ALA A 157 7.20 10.31 15.98
N VAL A 158 6.07 10.85 15.52
CA VAL A 158 5.06 10.11 14.78
C VAL A 158 4.60 10.89 13.55
N ILE A 159 4.35 10.18 12.46
CA ILE A 159 3.70 10.71 11.26
C ILE A 159 2.35 10.02 11.12
N LEU A 160 1.30 10.78 10.85
CA LEU A 160 -0.07 10.26 10.77
C LEU A 160 -0.48 10.00 9.32
N SER A 161 -1.33 8.99 9.10
CA SER A 161 -2.06 8.86 7.85
C SER A 161 -3.09 9.99 7.73
N PHE A 162 -3.44 10.32 6.49
CA PHE A 162 -4.49 11.31 6.23
C PHE A 162 -5.82 10.92 6.88
N ASN A 163 -6.17 9.64 6.86
CA ASN A 163 -7.42 9.13 7.43
C ASN A 163 -7.44 9.27 8.95
N LEU A 164 -6.35 8.88 9.62
CA LEU A 164 -6.22 9.01 11.07
C LEU A 164 -6.27 10.48 11.50
N TRP A 165 -5.54 11.36 10.80
CA TRP A 165 -5.60 12.80 11.03
C TRP A 165 -7.02 13.37 10.85
N ARG A 166 -7.73 12.97 9.79
CA ARG A 166 -9.11 13.42 9.55
C ARG A 166 -10.09 12.94 10.62
N THR A 167 -9.97 11.69 11.07
CA THR A 167 -10.95 11.05 11.96
C THR A 167 -10.67 11.27 13.45
N ALA A 168 -9.42 11.10 13.88
CA ALA A 168 -9.03 11.24 15.28
C ALA A 168 -8.70 12.69 15.66
N PHE A 169 -8.16 13.47 14.71
CA PHE A 169 -7.74 14.86 14.92
C PHE A 169 -8.63 15.88 14.20
N GLN A 170 -9.77 15.44 13.64
CA GLN A 170 -10.74 16.31 12.96
C GLN A 170 -10.15 17.17 11.82
N ALA A 171 -9.07 16.68 11.20
CA ALA A 171 -8.29 17.43 10.20
C ALA A 171 -7.75 18.79 10.74
N ASP A 172 -7.41 18.85 12.02
CA ASP A 172 -6.85 20.04 12.65
C ASP A 172 -5.42 20.31 12.12
N PRO A 173 -5.18 21.44 11.42
CA PRO A 173 -3.85 21.78 10.88
C PRO A 173 -2.84 22.12 11.98
N SER A 174 -3.28 22.36 13.23
CA SER A 174 -2.39 22.63 14.37
C SER A 174 -1.83 21.35 15.02
N VAL A 175 -2.10 20.18 14.45
CA VAL A 175 -1.62 18.89 14.97
C VAL A 175 -0.08 18.79 14.96
N ILE A 176 0.61 19.48 14.06
CA ILE A 176 2.07 19.42 13.97
C ILE A 176 2.70 20.03 15.23
N GLY A 177 3.59 19.28 15.88
CA GLY A 177 4.22 19.64 17.15
C GLY A 177 3.38 19.25 18.37
N SER A 178 2.15 18.76 18.20
CA SER A 178 1.34 18.29 19.32
C SER A 178 1.85 16.96 19.88
N ALA A 179 1.63 16.75 21.18
CA ALA A 179 1.94 15.50 21.85
C ALA A 179 0.75 14.54 21.78
N VAL A 180 1.02 13.29 21.45
CA VAL A 180 0.07 12.18 21.47
C VAL A 180 0.68 11.04 22.26
N THR A 181 -0.15 10.24 22.93
CA THR A 181 0.33 9.10 23.69
C THR A 181 0.13 7.84 22.87
N LEU A 182 1.21 7.11 22.58
CA LEU A 182 1.17 5.83 21.88
C LEU A 182 1.69 4.75 22.82
N ARG A 183 0.85 3.76 23.15
CA ARG A 183 1.18 2.71 24.14
C ARG A 183 1.65 3.23 25.51
N GLY A 184 1.11 4.38 25.92
CA GLY A 184 1.48 5.01 27.19
C GLY A 184 2.68 5.95 27.13
N GLU A 185 3.39 6.01 25.99
CA GLU A 185 4.58 6.84 25.79
C GLU A 185 4.27 8.09 24.95
N PRO A 186 4.86 9.26 25.24
CA PRO A 186 4.56 10.52 24.55
C PRO A 186 5.34 10.72 23.24
N TYR A 187 4.65 10.76 22.12
CA TYR A 187 5.19 11.05 20.79
C TYR A 187 4.80 12.45 20.33
N THR A 188 5.71 13.12 19.61
CA THR A 188 5.40 14.38 18.92
C THR A 188 4.94 14.10 17.50
N VAL A 189 3.81 14.65 17.08
CA VAL A 189 3.37 14.57 15.68
C VAL A 189 4.25 15.50 14.85
N VAL A 190 5.03 14.94 13.92
CA VAL A 190 5.95 15.72 13.08
C VAL A 190 5.49 15.87 11.64
N GLY A 191 4.51 15.07 11.21
CA GLY A 191 3.97 15.14 9.85
C GLY A 191 2.65 14.42 9.66
N VAL A 192 2.00 14.71 8.54
CA VAL A 192 0.77 14.05 8.06
C VAL A 192 0.97 13.68 6.60
N MET A 193 0.77 12.42 6.24
CA MET A 193 0.88 11.97 4.84
C MET A 193 -0.32 12.42 3.99
N PRO A 194 -0.14 12.63 2.68
CA PRO A 194 -1.23 12.95 1.76
C PRO A 194 -2.27 11.82 1.69
N ASP A 195 -3.48 12.18 1.25
CA ASP A 195 -4.55 11.20 1.02
C ASP A 195 -4.13 10.15 -0.02
N GLY A 196 -4.52 8.90 0.22
CA GLY A 196 -4.17 7.77 -0.63
C GLY A 196 -2.71 7.30 -0.58
N PHE A 197 -1.85 7.86 0.29
CA PHE A 197 -0.52 7.30 0.52
C PHE A 197 -0.62 5.86 1.07
N GLN A 198 0.19 4.97 0.52
CA GLN A 198 0.29 3.57 0.94
C GLN A 198 1.75 3.23 1.19
N SER A 199 2.06 2.52 2.26
CA SER A 199 3.43 2.09 2.60
C SER A 199 3.68 0.60 2.33
N GLY A 200 2.75 -0.07 1.65
CA GLY A 200 2.74 -1.53 1.44
C GLY A 200 2.12 -2.32 2.59
N THR A 201 1.73 -1.67 3.69
CA THR A 201 0.94 -2.26 4.78
C THR A 201 -0.23 -1.36 5.14
N ASP A 202 -1.21 -1.86 5.88
CA ASP A 202 -2.36 -1.08 6.35
C ASP A 202 -2.00 -0.29 7.62
N ALA A 203 -1.19 0.76 7.46
CA ALA A 203 -0.68 1.57 8.56
C ALA A 203 -1.49 2.86 8.73
N ASP A 204 -1.92 3.13 9.97
CA ASP A 204 -2.58 4.38 10.35
C ASP A 204 -1.57 5.45 10.76
N LEU A 205 -0.41 5.03 11.24
CA LEU A 205 0.68 5.91 11.65
C LEU A 205 2.04 5.24 11.50
N TRP A 206 3.07 6.08 11.42
CA TRP A 206 4.46 5.66 11.32
C TRP A 206 5.27 6.23 12.47
N THR A 207 6.24 5.45 12.94
CA THR A 207 7.24 5.89 13.93
C THR A 207 8.65 5.51 13.47
N PRO A 208 9.70 6.21 13.92
CA PRO A 208 11.08 5.85 13.61
C PRO A 208 11.40 4.39 13.96
N LEU A 209 12.13 3.70 13.09
CA LEU A 209 12.49 2.30 13.29
C LEU A 209 13.45 2.15 14.46
N ARG A 210 14.43 3.04 14.63
CA ARG A 210 15.43 2.97 15.71
C ARG A 210 16.08 1.59 15.76
N PRO A 211 16.97 1.27 14.80
CA PRO A 211 17.54 -0.05 14.67
C PRO A 211 18.21 -0.51 15.97
N THR A 212 17.92 -1.75 16.34
CA THR A 212 18.52 -2.44 17.48
C THR A 212 19.59 -3.39 16.94
N THR A 213 20.81 -3.25 17.43
CA THR A 213 21.97 -4.12 17.18
C THR A 213 22.00 -5.37 18.06
N ASP A 214 21.11 -5.48 19.06
CA ASP A 214 21.14 -6.54 20.08
C ASP A 214 20.40 -7.84 19.66
N GLY A 215 19.96 -7.93 18.40
CA GLY A 215 19.18 -9.06 17.88
C GLY A 215 17.70 -8.74 17.74
#